data_AF-A0A7X9H694-F1
#
_entry.id   AF-A0A7X9H694-F1
#
_cell.length_a   1.000
_cell.length_b   1.000
_cell.length_c   1.000
_cell.angle_alpha   90.00
_cell.angle_beta   90.00
_cell.angle_gamma   90.00
#
_symmetry.space_group_name_H-M   'P 1'
#
loop_
_entity.id
_entity.type
_entity.pdbx_description
1 polymer ?
#
loop_
_entity_poly.entity_id
_entity_poly.type
_entity_poly.pdbx_seq_one_letter_code
_entity_poly.pdbx_strand_id
1 'polypeptide(L)'
;GYHKLSRFDRLILQPQTKDNLLRSAIDRLSLTLLDERVAVEDRRPYLVIICDSSTRVSCMRLSPIQLEFGPKILERFEKLIQISPQLPELNINVKAAIEELSTLELLDPQDRARLVYLLFKFDKIARRSPFHIQDQVLLKSFNKWFLSLF
;
A
#
# COMPACT_ATOMS: atom_id res chain seq x y z
N GLY A 1 -23.79 3.05 10.58
CA GLY A 1 -22.31 3.03 10.56
C GLY A 1 -21.76 4.44 10.59
N TYR A 2 -21.86 5.16 9.48
CA TYR A 2 -21.35 6.53 9.29
C TYR A 2 -21.72 7.52 10.40
N HIS A 3 -23.01 7.59 10.80
CA HIS A 3 -23.47 8.49 11.88
C HIS A 3 -22.84 8.28 13.26
N LYS A 4 -22.22 7.10 13.51
CA LYS A 4 -21.45 6.86 14.74
C LYS A 4 -20.01 7.33 14.60
N LEU A 5 -19.45 7.23 13.39
CA LEU A 5 -18.06 7.60 13.10
C LEU A 5 -17.89 9.10 12.86
N SER A 6 -18.94 9.80 12.41
CA SER A 6 -18.97 11.26 12.27
C SER A 6 -18.83 12.04 13.57
N ARG A 7 -18.75 11.34 14.72
CA ARG A 7 -18.46 11.93 16.04
C ARG A 7 -16.97 12.01 16.33
N PHE A 8 -16.13 11.39 15.50
CA PHE A 8 -14.69 11.35 15.69
C PHE A 8 -14.03 12.18 14.58
N ASP A 9 -13.26 13.19 14.99
CA ASP A 9 -12.50 14.02 14.05
C ASP A 9 -11.38 13.22 13.35
N ARG A 10 -10.95 12.12 13.95
CA ARG A 10 -9.91 11.24 13.40
C ARG A 10 -10.05 9.83 13.94
N LEU A 11 -9.83 8.86 13.06
CA LEU A 11 -9.72 7.45 13.37
C LEU A 11 -8.29 6.98 13.04
N ILE A 12 -7.65 6.34 14.00
CA ILE A 12 -6.34 5.72 13.85
C ILE A 12 -6.53 4.22 14.06
N LEU A 13 -6.28 3.43 13.03
CA LEU A 13 -6.66 2.02 12.98
C LEU A 13 -5.42 1.17 12.65
N GLN A 14 -5.15 0.16 13.46
CA GLN A 14 -4.06 -0.80 13.21
C GLN A 14 -4.65 -2.20 12.96
N PRO A 15 -5.04 -2.52 11.71
CA PRO A 15 -5.56 -3.85 11.39
C PRO A 15 -4.47 -4.91 11.57
N GLN A 16 -4.76 -5.95 12.35
CA GLN A 16 -3.85 -7.11 12.48
C GLN A 16 -3.90 -8.02 11.24
N THR A 17 -5.06 -8.08 10.57
CA THR A 17 -5.26 -8.80 9.31
C THR A 17 -6.31 -8.09 8.45
N LYS A 18 -6.38 -8.44 7.16
CA LYS A 18 -7.42 -7.99 6.21
C LYS A 18 -7.51 -6.46 6.11
N ASP A 19 -6.35 -5.81 6.07
CA ASP A 19 -6.18 -4.38 5.80
C ASP A 19 -6.95 -3.91 4.55
N ASN A 20 -7.01 -4.75 3.52
CA ASN A 20 -7.77 -4.51 2.30
C ASN A 20 -9.30 -4.38 2.53
N LEU A 21 -9.87 -5.21 3.40
CA LEU A 21 -11.28 -5.09 3.78
C LEU A 21 -11.54 -3.83 4.61
N LEU A 22 -10.57 -3.45 5.46
CA LEU A 22 -10.66 -2.19 6.20
C LEU A 22 -10.65 -0.99 5.25
N ARG A 23 -9.72 -0.96 4.27
CA ARG A 23 -9.72 0.07 3.21
C ARG A 23 -11.01 0.10 2.42
N SER A 24 -11.57 -1.07 2.08
CA SER A 24 -12.87 -1.17 1.41
C SER A 24 -14.01 -0.61 2.25
N ALA A 25 -13.99 -0.84 3.58
CA ALA A 25 -14.97 -0.26 4.48
C ALA A 25 -14.83 1.26 4.60
N ILE A 26 -13.60 1.78 4.69
CA ILE A 26 -13.29 3.21 4.68
C ILE A 26 -13.82 3.86 3.39
N ASP A 27 -13.51 3.26 2.22
CA ASP A 27 -13.95 3.73 0.91
C ASP A 27 -15.49 3.72 0.78
N ARG A 28 -16.15 2.64 1.22
CA ARG A 28 -17.62 2.50 1.19
C ARG A 28 -18.32 3.47 2.15
N LEU A 29 -17.69 3.79 3.27
CA LEU A 29 -18.21 4.76 4.25
C LEU A 29 -17.86 6.20 3.86
N SER A 30 -17.21 6.42 2.71
CA SER A 30 -16.80 7.73 2.24
C SER A 30 -15.94 8.50 3.24
N LEU A 31 -15.17 7.78 4.06
CA LEU A 31 -14.20 8.39 4.97
C LEU A 31 -12.98 8.82 4.16
N THR A 32 -12.40 9.97 4.52
CA THR A 32 -11.20 10.45 3.86
C THR A 32 -9.98 9.76 4.45
N LEU A 33 -9.28 8.99 3.62
CA LEU A 33 -8.02 8.35 3.98
C LEU A 33 -6.89 9.39 3.97
N LEU A 34 -6.42 9.75 5.16
CA LEU A 34 -5.43 10.80 5.36
C LEU A 34 -4.01 10.26 5.18
N ASP A 35 -3.71 9.12 5.81
CA ASP A 35 -2.36 8.57 5.83
C ASP A 35 -2.35 7.04 6.04
N GLU A 36 -1.26 6.42 5.61
CA GLU A 36 -0.88 5.05 5.93
C GLU A 36 0.59 5.00 6.36
N ARG A 37 0.83 4.44 7.53
CA ARG A 37 2.17 4.26 8.12
C ARG A 37 2.46 2.78 8.28
N VAL A 38 3.73 2.44 8.16
CA VAL A 38 4.20 1.07 8.37
C VAL A 38 5.24 1.07 9.48
N ALA A 39 5.07 0.18 10.44
CA ALA A 39 6.10 -0.18 11.39
C ALA A 39 6.58 -1.60 11.07
N VAL A 40 7.85 -1.92 11.29
CA VAL A 40 8.38 -3.27 11.13
C VAL A 40 8.95 -3.70 12.48
N GLU A 41 8.41 -4.79 13.03
CA GLU A 41 8.83 -5.40 14.28
C GLU A 41 8.98 -6.90 14.04
N ASP A 42 10.10 -7.49 14.45
CA ASP A 42 10.43 -8.92 14.22
C ASP A 42 10.24 -9.38 12.76
N ARG A 43 10.66 -8.53 11.81
CA ARG A 43 10.52 -8.73 10.35
C ARG A 43 9.07 -8.79 9.86
N ARG A 44 8.09 -8.39 10.69
CA ARG A 44 6.68 -8.33 10.34
C ARG A 44 6.25 -6.88 10.16
N PRO A 45 5.66 -6.52 9.00
CA PRO A 45 5.14 -5.18 8.80
C PRO A 45 3.74 -5.04 9.44
N TYR A 46 3.55 -3.98 10.21
CA TYR A 46 2.28 -3.56 10.80
C TYR A 46 1.81 -2.27 10.15
N LEU A 47 0.57 -2.26 9.68
CA LEU A 47 -0.05 -1.11 9.05
C LEU A 47 -0.81 -0.29 10.08
N VAL A 48 -0.64 1.03 10.02
CA VAL A 48 -1.52 2.00 10.68
C VAL A 48 -2.20 2.83 9.60
N ILE A 49 -3.53 2.86 9.64
CA ILE A 49 -4.38 3.63 8.73
C ILE A 49 -4.97 4.81 9.50
N ILE A 50 -4.86 6.01 8.94
CA ILE A 50 -5.44 7.23 9.49
C ILE A 50 -6.52 7.73 8.52
N CYS A 51 -7.73 7.91 9.02
CA CYS A 51 -8.84 8.48 8.26
C CYS A 51 -9.70 9.40 9.12
N ASP A 52 -10.55 10.20 8.49
CA ASP A 52 -11.53 11.04 9.17
C ASP A 52 -12.86 11.10 8.39
N SER A 53 -13.82 11.83 8.95
CA SER A 53 -15.10 12.11 8.32
C SER A 53 -15.11 13.40 7.50
N SER A 54 -13.95 14.00 7.19
CA SER A 54 -13.92 15.15 6.29
C SER A 54 -14.46 14.72 4.93
N THR A 55 -15.37 15.51 4.37
CA THR A 55 -16.09 15.13 3.15
C THR A 55 -15.09 14.96 2.00
N ARG A 56 -15.00 13.75 1.46
CA ARG A 56 -14.14 13.44 0.30
C ARG A 56 -14.57 14.34 -0.88
N VAL A 57 -13.68 15.20 -1.36
CA VAL A 57 -13.96 16.14 -2.47
C VAL A 57 -14.10 15.42 -3.83
N SER A 58 -13.85 14.11 -3.90
CA SER A 58 -13.98 13.33 -5.13
C SER A 58 -14.44 11.90 -4.85
N CYS A 59 -15.48 11.48 -5.58
CA CYS A 59 -16.12 10.16 -5.54
C CYS A 59 -15.30 9.08 -6.28
N MET A 60 -13.97 9.13 -6.23
CA MET A 60 -13.14 8.08 -6.83
C MET A 60 -13.01 6.91 -5.84
N ARG A 61 -13.62 5.78 -6.19
CA ARG A 61 -13.43 4.52 -5.47
C ARG A 61 -11.99 4.04 -5.61
N LEU A 62 -11.48 3.42 -4.56
CA LEU A 62 -10.15 2.83 -4.58
C LEU A 62 -10.08 1.67 -5.58
N SER A 63 -9.02 1.64 -6.38
CA SER A 63 -8.74 0.52 -7.29
C SER A 63 -8.38 -0.77 -6.51
N PRO A 64 -8.46 -1.95 -7.14
CA PRO A 64 -8.05 -3.20 -6.49
C PRO A 64 -6.62 -3.18 -5.94
N ILE A 65 -5.69 -2.55 -6.68
CA ILE A 65 -4.30 -2.40 -6.26
C ILE A 65 -4.21 -1.49 -5.02
N GLN A 66 -4.96 -0.39 -5.00
CA GLN A 66 -5.00 0.53 -3.87
C GLN A 66 -5.63 -0.12 -2.64
N LEU A 67 -6.68 -0.92 -2.81
CA LEU A 67 -7.27 -1.69 -1.72
C LEU A 67 -6.27 -2.68 -1.13
N GLU A 68 -5.49 -3.38 -1.95
CA GLU A 68 -4.57 -4.40 -1.45
C GLU A 68 -3.27 -3.82 -0.85
N PHE A 69 -2.65 -2.87 -1.56
CA PHE A 69 -1.33 -2.34 -1.20
C PHE A 69 -1.36 -0.98 -0.49
N GLY A 70 -2.51 -0.32 -0.44
CA GLY A 70 -2.70 0.97 0.23
C GLY A 70 -2.40 2.17 -0.66
N PRO A 71 -3.38 3.03 -0.96
CA PRO A 71 -3.17 4.16 -1.87
C PRO A 71 -2.13 5.15 -1.36
N LYS A 72 -2.02 5.38 -0.04
CA LYS A 72 -1.03 6.33 0.52
C LYS A 72 0.37 5.74 0.57
N ILE A 73 0.48 4.41 0.66
CA ILE A 73 1.76 3.71 0.52
C ILE A 73 2.24 3.81 -0.93
N LEU A 74 1.38 3.51 -1.89
CA LEU A 74 1.69 3.59 -3.33
C LEU A 74 2.05 5.01 -3.76
N GLU A 75 1.27 6.02 -3.35
CA GLU A 75 1.53 7.44 -3.65
C GLU A 75 2.91 7.91 -3.15
N ARG A 76 3.30 7.49 -1.95
CA ARG A 76 4.61 7.83 -1.38
C ARG A 76 5.74 7.12 -2.08
N PHE A 77 5.54 5.86 -2.44
CA PHE A 77 6.52 5.11 -3.20
C PHE A 77 6.76 5.74 -4.57
N GLU A 78 5.71 6.11 -5.30
CA GLU A 78 5.84 6.83 -6.57
C GLU A 78 6.66 8.12 -6.43
N LYS A 79 6.39 8.92 -5.38
CA LYS A 79 7.18 10.12 -5.06
C LYS A 79 8.64 9.81 -4.77
N LEU A 80 8.92 8.72 -4.03
CA LEU A 80 10.28 8.29 -3.71
C LEU A 80 11.08 7.93 -4.98
N ILE A 81 10.44 7.25 -5.93
CA ILE A 81 11.09 6.88 -7.20
C ILE A 81 11.40 8.11 -8.05
N GLN A 82 10.46 9.07 -8.13
CA GLN A 82 10.65 10.30 -8.91
C GLN A 82 11.82 11.18 -8.42
N ILE A 83 12.16 11.12 -7.12
CA ILE A 83 13.26 11.91 -6.54
C ILE A 83 14.59 11.16 -6.49
N SER A 84 14.63 9.88 -6.89
CA SER A 84 15.82 9.03 -6.81
C SER A 84 16.37 8.73 -8.20
N PRO A 85 17.30 9.56 -8.72
CA PRO A 85 17.74 9.52 -10.13
C PRO A 85 18.66 8.34 -10.49
N GLN A 86 18.90 7.39 -9.60
CA GLN A 86 19.85 6.28 -9.81
C GLN A 86 19.30 4.94 -9.37
N LEU A 87 18.04 4.66 -9.69
CA LEU A 87 17.59 3.28 -9.58
C LEU A 87 18.24 2.50 -10.72
N PRO A 88 18.91 1.36 -10.43
CA PRO A 88 19.53 0.55 -11.46
C PRO A 88 18.50 0.21 -12.53
N GLU A 89 18.93 -0.18 -13.73
CA GLU A 89 18.03 -0.78 -14.73
C GLU A 89 17.30 -1.95 -14.06
N LEU A 90 16.12 -1.66 -13.51
CA LEU A 90 15.46 -2.59 -12.62
C LEU A 90 14.99 -3.72 -13.51
N ASN A 91 15.53 -4.89 -13.20
CA ASN A 91 15.20 -6.14 -13.84
C ASN A 91 13.67 -6.26 -13.99
N ILE A 92 13.17 -6.84 -15.08
CA ILE A 92 11.74 -7.09 -15.34
C ILE A 92 11.07 -7.80 -14.13
N ASN A 93 11.87 -8.44 -13.28
CA ASN A 93 11.48 -8.98 -11.99
C ASN A 93 11.25 -7.90 -10.91
N VAL A 94 9.99 -7.45 -10.83
CA VAL A 94 9.47 -6.51 -9.81
C VAL A 94 9.79 -6.92 -8.36
N LYS A 95 9.81 -8.21 -8.04
CA LYS A 95 10.14 -8.66 -6.68
C LYS A 95 11.59 -8.32 -6.33
N ALA A 96 12.52 -8.71 -7.20
CA ALA A 96 13.94 -8.45 -7.02
C ALA A 96 14.21 -6.94 -6.94
N ALA A 97 13.50 -6.15 -7.75
CA ALA A 97 13.58 -4.70 -7.72
C ALA A 97 13.19 -4.10 -6.35
N ILE A 98 12.08 -4.56 -5.76
CA ILE A 98 11.63 -4.11 -4.44
C ILE A 98 12.61 -4.56 -3.34
N GLU A 99 13.14 -5.78 -3.45
CA GLU A 99 14.16 -6.30 -2.52
C GLU A 99 15.42 -5.44 -2.55
N GLU A 100 15.95 -5.15 -3.74
CA GLU A 100 17.13 -4.31 -3.92
C GLU A 100 16.91 -2.90 -3.36
N LEU A 101 15.79 -2.27 -3.73
CA LEU A 101 15.34 -0.99 -3.19
C LEU A 101 15.32 -0.96 -1.65
N SER A 102 14.85 -2.04 -1.02
CA SER A 102 14.73 -2.11 0.44
C SER A 102 16.07 -2.12 1.17
N THR A 103 17.17 -2.43 0.47
CA THR A 103 18.53 -2.45 1.03
C THR A 103 19.26 -1.12 0.93
N LEU A 104 18.72 -0.14 0.17
CA LEU A 104 19.34 1.17 0.02
C LEU A 104 19.45 1.89 1.37
N GLU A 105 20.67 2.24 1.75
CA GLU A 105 20.98 2.89 3.03
C GLU A 105 20.42 4.32 3.12
N LEU A 106 20.23 4.98 1.97
CA LEU A 106 19.74 6.36 1.87
C LEU A 106 18.25 6.50 2.19
N LEU A 107 17.49 5.40 2.25
CA LEU A 107 16.06 5.44 2.54
C LEU A 107 15.81 5.69 4.02
N ASP A 108 14.86 6.59 4.29
CA ASP A 108 14.40 6.79 5.66
C ASP A 108 13.72 5.52 6.21
N PRO A 109 13.65 5.35 7.54
CA PRO A 109 13.09 4.15 8.14
C PRO A 109 11.63 3.86 7.75
N GLN A 110 10.82 4.88 7.47
CA GLN A 110 9.44 4.73 7.03
C GLN A 110 9.33 4.30 5.58
N ASP A 111 10.18 4.81 4.69
CA ASP A 111 10.23 4.36 3.29
C ASP A 111 10.69 2.90 3.19
N ARG A 112 11.72 2.54 3.96
CA ARG A 112 12.14 1.14 4.06
C ARG A 112 11.03 0.25 4.61
N ALA A 113 10.31 0.69 5.64
CA ALA A 113 9.18 -0.05 6.19
C ALA A 113 8.06 -0.26 5.14
N ARG A 114 7.75 0.76 4.32
CA ARG A 114 6.76 0.66 3.24
C ARG A 114 7.18 -0.36 2.18
N LEU A 115 8.46 -0.37 1.79
CA LEU A 115 9.01 -1.37 0.87
C LEU A 115 8.87 -2.79 1.42
N VAL A 116 9.22 -3.01 2.69
CA VAL A 116 9.02 -4.30 3.37
C VAL A 116 7.56 -4.72 3.36
N TYR A 117 6.63 -3.79 3.59
CA TYR A 117 5.19 -4.06 3.50
C TYR A 117 4.75 -4.43 2.07
N LEU A 118 5.19 -3.70 1.05
CA LEU A 118 4.89 -4.02 -0.35
C LEU A 118 5.38 -5.42 -0.72
N LEU A 119 6.63 -5.75 -0.36
CA LEU A 119 7.22 -7.07 -0.59
C LEU A 119 6.43 -8.17 0.13
N PHE A 120 6.08 -7.95 1.40
CA PHE A 120 5.29 -8.90 2.18
C PHE A 120 3.92 -9.20 1.53
N LYS A 121 3.23 -8.14 1.06
CA LYS A 121 1.95 -8.29 0.35
C LYS A 121 2.14 -9.00 -0.99
N PHE A 122 3.16 -8.60 -1.75
CA PHE A 122 3.50 -9.22 -3.03
C PHE A 122 3.73 -10.73 -2.88
N ASP A 123 4.60 -11.15 -1.97
CA ASP A 123 4.91 -12.57 -1.73
C ASP A 123 3.70 -13.37 -1.26
N LYS A 124 2.82 -12.76 -0.47
CA LYS A 124 1.58 -13.39 -0.03
C LYS A 124 0.64 -13.66 -1.21
N ILE A 125 0.52 -12.71 -2.14
CA ILE A 125 -0.35 -12.85 -3.32
C ILE A 125 0.31 -13.79 -4.34
N ALA A 126 1.62 -13.69 -4.54
CA ALA A 126 2.40 -14.56 -5.43
C ALA A 126 2.27 -16.04 -5.07
N ARG A 127 2.30 -16.40 -3.77
CA ARG A 127 2.09 -17.78 -3.34
C ARG A 127 0.67 -18.32 -3.62
N ARG A 128 -0.31 -17.43 -3.69
CA ARG A 128 -1.73 -17.76 -3.87
C ARG A 128 -2.18 -17.71 -5.33
N SER A 129 -1.50 -16.95 -6.17
CA SER A 129 -1.88 -16.71 -7.56
C SER A 129 -2.00 -17.96 -8.44
N PRO A 130 -1.24 -19.06 -8.24
CA PRO A 130 -1.46 -20.28 -9.03
C PRO A 130 -2.87 -20.86 -8.87
N PHE A 131 -3.53 -20.57 -7.74
CA PHE A 131 -4.83 -21.12 -7.37
C PHE A 131 -6.00 -20.14 -7.55
N HIS A 132 -5.72 -18.85 -7.76
CA HIS A 132 -6.74 -17.80 -7.77
C HIS A 132 -6.53 -16.77 -8.88
N ILE A 133 -7.46 -16.72 -9.84
CA ILE A 133 -7.43 -15.79 -10.98
C ILE A 133 -7.36 -14.33 -10.51
N GLN A 134 -8.07 -13.97 -9.44
CA GLN A 134 -8.05 -12.61 -8.89
C GLN A 134 -6.64 -12.20 -8.42
N ASP A 135 -5.91 -13.11 -7.78
CA ASP A 135 -4.54 -12.87 -7.32
C ASP A 135 -3.57 -12.75 -8.52
N GLN A 136 -3.79 -13.50 -9.61
CA GLN A 136 -3.01 -13.33 -10.86
C GLN A 136 -3.22 -11.95 -11.48
N VAL A 137 -4.47 -11.51 -11.59
CA VAL A 137 -4.81 -10.18 -12.12
C VAL A 137 -4.18 -9.10 -11.24
N LEU A 138 -4.28 -9.24 -9.91
CA LEU A 138 -3.74 -8.28 -8.97
C LEU A 138 -2.22 -8.14 -9.06
N LEU A 139 -1.48 -9.26 -9.19
CA LEU A 139 -0.03 -9.24 -9.42
C LEU A 139 0.32 -8.60 -10.75
N LYS A 140 -0.41 -8.94 -11.82
CA LYS A 140 -0.16 -8.34 -13.14
C LYS A 140 -0.40 -6.83 -13.11
N SER A 141 -1.45 -6.38 -12.44
CA SER A 141 -1.74 -4.96 -12.25
C SER A 141 -0.67 -4.26 -11.40
N PHE A 142 -0.22 -4.89 -10.31
CA PHE A 142 0.86 -4.35 -9.49
C PHE A 142 2.17 -4.26 -10.25
N ASN A 143 2.56 -5.31 -11.01
CA ASN A 143 3.76 -5.31 -11.82
C ASN A 143 3.72 -4.21 -12.89
N LYS A 144 2.58 -4.07 -13.58
CA LYS A 144 2.40 -3.03 -14.59
C LYS A 144 2.52 -1.63 -13.97
N TRP A 145 1.92 -1.42 -12.80
CA TRP A 145 2.03 -0.14 -12.08
C TRP A 145 3.48 0.13 -11.66
N PHE A 146 4.15 -0.83 -11.04
CA PHE A 146 5.53 -0.66 -10.56
C PHE A 146 6.49 -0.34 -11.71
N LEU A 147 6.41 -1.09 -12.82
CA LEU A 147 7.25 -0.89 -13.98
C LEU A 147 6.95 0.43 -14.71
N SER A 148 5.76 1.01 -14.55
CA SER A 148 5.44 2.32 -15.13
C SER A 148 6.04 3.51 -14.38
N LEU A 149 6.73 3.27 -13.26
CA LEU A 149 7.42 4.31 -12.49
C LEU A 149 8.83 4.62 -13.03
N PHE A 150 9.30 3.85 -14.01
CA PHE A 150 10.61 3.92 -14.66
C PHE A 150 10.43 4.13 -16.17
#